data_AF-A0A3M2DWF1-F1
#
_entry.id   AF-A0A3M2DWF1-F1
#
_cell.length_a   1.000
_cell.length_b   1.000
_cell.length_c   1.000
_cell.angle_alpha   90.00
_cell.angle_beta   90.00
_cell.angle_gamma   90.00
#
_symmetry.space_group_name_H-M   'P 1'
#
loop_
_entity.id
_entity.type
_entity.pdbx_description
1 polymer ?
#
loop_
_entity_poly.entity_id
_entity_poly.type
_entity_poly.pdbx_seq_one_letter_code
_entity_poly.pdbx_strand_id
1 'polypeptide(L)'
;RYDGINWSEFGGLAGVTAGDGLYKSGNTMNIGAADASIVLEPDAIRVGVDGSTIVVGVSGLEVPAGGITATQINSSALGTTLTGGNGTPIDVEGYTVAAGATVSRKVAVTVTDMGGGVTKSVPHPLGTKDLIVRVYDATTDEEIYCDVQVTTTDVKLTATGSLFSARVIIMG
;
A
#
# COMPACT_ATOMS: atom_id res chain seq x y z
N ARG A 1 -16.53 -10.07 65.42
CA ARG A 1 -16.78 -9.23 66.61
C ARG A 1 -16.53 -10.04 67.89
N TYR A 2 -15.68 -9.56 68.79
CA TYR A 2 -15.49 -10.19 70.11
C TYR A 2 -16.68 -9.84 71.03
N ASP A 3 -17.25 -10.82 71.74
CA ASP A 3 -18.38 -10.62 72.66
C ASP A 3 -18.00 -10.72 74.14
N GLY A 4 -16.72 -10.89 74.45
CA GLY A 4 -16.21 -11.04 75.82
C GLY A 4 -15.86 -12.48 76.19
N ILE A 5 -16.32 -13.49 75.44
CA ILE A 5 -15.98 -14.90 75.67
C ILE A 5 -15.47 -15.54 74.37
N ASN A 6 -16.07 -15.21 73.23
CA ASN A 6 -15.70 -15.76 71.93
C ASN A 6 -15.40 -14.65 70.92
N TRP A 7 -14.45 -14.92 70.03
CA TRP A 7 -14.34 -14.19 68.77
C TRP A 7 -15.38 -14.76 67.80
N SER A 8 -16.45 -14.03 67.50
CA SER A 8 -17.20 -14.32 66.27
C SER A 8 -16.38 -13.79 65.10
N GLU A 9 -16.12 -14.62 64.09
CA GLU A 9 -15.66 -14.09 62.81
C GLU A 9 -16.70 -13.07 62.32
N PHE A 10 -16.24 -11.94 61.78
CA PHE A 10 -17.11 -11.17 60.87
C PHE A 10 -17.53 -12.16 59.79
N GLY A 11 -18.83 -12.39 59.58
CA GLY A 11 -19.40 -13.57 58.90
C GLY A 11 -19.01 -13.77 57.43
N GLY A 12 -17.73 -13.75 57.11
CA GLY A 12 -17.15 -13.79 55.78
C GLY A 12 -17.81 -12.80 54.83
N LEU A 13 -18.10 -13.29 53.63
CA LEU A 13 -18.84 -12.58 52.59
C LEU A 13 -20.36 -12.58 52.82
N ALA A 14 -20.89 -13.00 53.99
CA ALA A 14 -22.34 -13.10 54.20
C ALA A 14 -23.08 -11.76 54.04
N GLY A 15 -22.43 -10.63 54.39
CA GLY A 15 -22.99 -9.28 54.22
C GLY A 15 -22.76 -8.68 52.83
N VAL A 16 -22.07 -9.38 51.93
CA VAL A 16 -21.79 -8.90 50.57
C VAL A 16 -22.87 -9.43 49.62
N THR A 17 -23.56 -8.50 48.97
CA THR A 17 -24.44 -8.76 47.82
C THR A 17 -23.62 -8.59 46.55
N ALA A 18 -23.45 -9.66 45.79
CA ALA A 18 -22.76 -9.60 44.50
C ALA A 18 -23.70 -9.01 43.42
N GLY A 19 -23.15 -8.24 42.48
CA GLY A 19 -23.88 -7.72 41.32
C GLY A 19 -23.67 -8.59 40.07
N ASP A 20 -24.21 -8.20 38.92
CA ASP A 20 -24.31 -9.05 37.72
C ASP A 20 -22.98 -9.59 37.14
N GLY A 21 -21.83 -9.03 37.52
CA GLY A 21 -20.50 -9.51 37.11
C GLY A 21 -19.76 -10.35 38.16
N LEU A 22 -20.33 -10.54 39.35
CA LEU A 22 -19.74 -11.30 40.44
C LEU A 22 -20.76 -12.31 40.99
N TYR A 23 -20.30 -13.48 41.42
CA TYR A 23 -21.17 -14.42 42.13
C TYR A 23 -20.45 -15.02 43.32
N LYS A 24 -21.22 -15.28 44.38
CA LYS A 24 -20.70 -15.85 45.61
C LYS A 24 -21.02 -17.35 45.69
N SER A 25 -20.01 -18.16 45.98
CA SER A 25 -20.17 -19.59 46.29
C SER A 25 -19.52 -19.88 47.64
N GLY A 26 -20.34 -20.12 48.67
CA GLY A 26 -19.88 -20.20 50.05
C GLY A 26 -19.22 -18.89 50.50
N ASN A 27 -17.94 -18.97 50.88
CA ASN A 27 -17.13 -17.81 51.27
C ASN A 27 -16.17 -17.33 50.16
N THR A 28 -16.40 -17.74 48.90
CA THR A 28 -15.61 -17.33 47.74
C THR A 28 -16.40 -16.36 46.87
N MET A 29 -15.77 -15.24 46.50
CA MET A 29 -16.26 -14.34 45.45
C MET A 29 -15.63 -14.73 44.12
N ASN A 30 -16.45 -14.94 43.10
CA ASN A 30 -16.01 -15.25 41.75
C ASN A 30 -16.47 -14.17 40.76
N ILE A 31 -15.82 -14.12 39.60
CA ILE A 31 -16.22 -13.28 38.47
C ILE A 31 -17.08 -14.09 37.53
N GLY A 32 -18.19 -13.52 37.08
CA GLY A 32 -19.03 -14.07 36.03
C GLY A 32 -18.75 -13.37 34.70
N ALA A 33 -18.08 -14.05 33.77
CA ALA A 33 -18.00 -13.59 32.39
C ALA A 33 -19.32 -13.95 31.68
N ALA A 34 -20.05 -12.93 31.21
CA ALA A 34 -21.33 -13.13 30.52
C ALA A 34 -21.16 -13.72 29.11
N ASP A 35 -20.02 -13.42 28.48
CA ASP A 35 -19.64 -13.87 27.14
C ASP A 35 -18.12 -14.04 27.04
N ALA A 36 -17.61 -14.24 25.83
CA ALA A 36 -16.20 -14.41 25.55
C ALA A 36 -15.39 -13.10 25.54
N SER A 37 -15.90 -11.97 26.05
CA SER A 37 -15.14 -10.71 26.15
C SER A 37 -14.11 -10.73 27.29
N ILE A 38 -14.32 -11.59 28.29
CA ILE A 38 -13.40 -11.82 29.40
C ILE A 38 -13.17 -13.32 29.52
N VAL A 39 -11.91 -13.73 29.58
CA VAL A 39 -11.49 -15.12 29.83
C VAL A 39 -10.93 -15.22 31.23
N LEU A 40 -11.48 -16.13 32.01
CA LEU A 40 -11.01 -16.45 33.37
C LEU A 40 -10.10 -17.67 33.28
N GLU A 41 -8.81 -17.45 33.55
CA GLU A 41 -7.79 -18.49 33.68
C GLU A 41 -7.56 -18.77 35.17
N PRO A 42 -6.96 -19.92 35.55
CA PRO A 42 -6.75 -20.26 36.96
C PRO A 42 -6.07 -19.16 37.79
N ASP A 43 -5.12 -18.44 37.19
CA ASP A 43 -4.31 -17.42 37.87
C ASP A 43 -4.40 -16.03 37.21
N ALA A 44 -5.33 -15.82 36.27
CA ALA A 44 -5.41 -14.57 35.52
C ALA A 44 -6.83 -14.25 34.98
N ILE A 45 -7.07 -12.97 34.75
CA ILE A 45 -8.23 -12.48 33.99
C ILE A 45 -7.67 -11.85 32.71
N ARG A 46 -8.19 -12.26 31.56
CA ARG A 46 -7.72 -11.79 30.25
C ARG A 46 -8.87 -11.19 29.46
N VAL A 47 -8.52 -10.29 28.54
CA VAL A 47 -9.44 -9.90 27.47
C VAL A 47 -9.63 -11.10 26.56
N GLY A 48 -10.88 -11.46 26.31
CA GLY A 48 -11.18 -12.46 25.32
C GLY A 48 -11.17 -11.86 23.91
N VAL A 49 -10.55 -12.59 23.00
CA VAL A 49 -10.27 -12.17 21.63
C VAL A 49 -10.69 -13.28 20.67
N ASP A 50 -11.01 -12.94 19.42
CA ASP A 50 -11.44 -13.91 18.41
C ASP A 50 -10.32 -14.87 17.95
N GLY A 51 -9.06 -14.50 18.20
CA GLY A 51 -7.88 -15.25 17.80
C GLY A 51 -7.53 -15.14 16.31
N SER A 52 -8.41 -14.55 15.49
CA SER A 52 -8.19 -14.35 14.05
C SER A 52 -7.77 -12.93 13.71
N THR A 53 -8.43 -11.93 14.28
CA THR A 53 -8.17 -10.51 14.00
C THR A 53 -7.21 -9.92 15.03
N ILE A 54 -7.42 -10.30 16.30
CA ILE A 54 -6.59 -9.90 17.43
C ILE A 54 -6.26 -11.13 18.27
N VAL A 55 -5.03 -11.20 18.74
CA VAL A 55 -4.55 -12.21 19.69
C VAL A 55 -4.00 -11.52 20.93
N VAL A 56 -3.94 -12.25 22.04
CA VAL A 56 -3.15 -11.84 23.21
C VAL A 56 -1.75 -12.45 23.05
N GLY A 57 -0.82 -11.66 22.53
CA GLY A 57 0.58 -12.02 22.34
C GLY A 57 1.43 -11.88 23.60
N VAL A 58 2.74 -12.03 23.45
CA VAL A 58 3.70 -11.94 24.57
C VAL A 58 3.83 -10.52 25.12
N SER A 59 3.51 -9.50 24.32
CA SER A 59 3.64 -8.08 24.70
C SER A 59 2.29 -7.38 24.87
N GLY A 60 1.17 -8.09 24.80
CA GLY A 60 -0.17 -7.53 24.94
C GLY A 60 -1.11 -7.92 23.82
N LEU A 61 -2.01 -7.01 23.43
CA LEU A 61 -2.92 -7.23 22.31
C LEU A 61 -2.21 -6.94 20.98
N GLU A 62 -2.24 -7.90 20.07
CA GLU A 62 -1.50 -7.84 18.81
C GLU A 62 -2.40 -8.30 17.66
N VAL A 63 -2.13 -7.79 16.46
CA VAL A 63 -2.71 -8.30 15.22
C VAL A 63 -1.83 -9.46 14.72
N PRO A 64 -2.34 -10.70 14.61
CA PRO A 64 -1.53 -11.80 14.09
C PRO A 64 -1.23 -11.58 12.60
N ALA A 65 -0.22 -12.28 12.07
CA ALA A 65 0.08 -12.24 10.65
C ALA A 65 -1.17 -12.62 9.82
N GLY A 66 -1.61 -11.73 8.92
CA GLY A 66 -2.82 -11.92 8.12
C GLY A 66 -4.14 -11.68 8.87
N GLY A 67 -4.11 -11.19 10.11
CA GLY A 67 -5.33 -10.99 10.91
C GLY A 67 -6.24 -9.87 10.41
N ILE A 68 -5.72 -8.93 9.63
CA ILE A 68 -6.50 -7.90 8.95
C ILE A 68 -6.56 -8.24 7.47
N THR A 69 -7.78 -8.54 6.99
CA THR A 69 -8.06 -8.86 5.59
C THR A 69 -9.03 -7.85 4.98
N ALA A 70 -9.43 -8.07 3.73
CA ALA A 70 -10.45 -7.26 3.05
C ALA A 70 -11.80 -7.22 3.81
N THR A 71 -12.08 -8.18 4.70
CA THR A 71 -13.30 -8.15 5.51
C THR A 71 -13.21 -7.16 6.67
N GLN A 72 -12.02 -6.95 7.25
CA GLN A 72 -11.82 -6.03 8.37
C GLN A 72 -11.57 -4.59 7.91
N ILE A 73 -11.10 -4.39 6.67
CA ILE A 73 -10.90 -3.07 6.08
C ILE A 73 -12.11 -2.73 5.23
N ASN A 74 -12.83 -1.67 5.58
CA ASN A 74 -13.89 -1.16 4.70
C ASN A 74 -13.25 -0.69 3.37
N SER A 75 -13.78 -1.15 2.23
CA SER A 75 -13.28 -0.74 0.90
C SER A 75 -13.28 0.77 0.69
N SER A 76 -14.15 1.52 1.39
CA SER A 76 -14.15 2.99 1.35
C SER A 76 -12.94 3.62 2.06
N ALA A 77 -12.26 2.90 2.95
CA ALA A 77 -11.11 3.42 3.70
C ALA A 77 -9.81 3.43 2.86
N LEU A 78 -9.72 2.59 1.84
CA LEU A 78 -8.55 2.50 0.95
C LEU A 78 -8.70 3.34 -0.32
N GLY A 79 -9.90 3.90 -0.56
CA GLY A 79 -10.23 4.54 -1.83
C GLY A 79 -10.31 3.53 -2.97
N THR A 80 -10.59 4.02 -4.18
CA THR A 80 -10.67 3.19 -5.40
C THR A 80 -9.32 3.01 -6.08
N THR A 81 -8.30 3.75 -5.63
CA THR A 81 -7.00 3.79 -6.28
C THR A 81 -6.00 2.87 -5.63
N LEU A 82 -6.29 2.11 -4.58
CA LEU A 82 -5.33 1.13 -4.03
C LEU A 82 -5.67 -0.27 -4.52
N THR A 83 -4.71 -0.91 -5.18
CA THR A 83 -4.79 -2.32 -5.62
C THR A 83 -3.68 -3.14 -4.98
N GLY A 84 -3.75 -4.47 -5.09
CA GLY A 84 -2.84 -5.39 -4.41
C GLY A 84 -3.32 -5.84 -3.02
N GLY A 85 -2.44 -6.53 -2.27
CA GLY A 85 -2.78 -7.22 -1.03
C GLY A 85 -2.70 -8.75 -1.14
N ASN A 86 -2.90 -9.46 -0.02
CA ASN A 86 -2.77 -10.92 0.08
C ASN A 86 -1.41 -11.46 -0.43
N GLY A 87 -0.31 -10.83 0.00
CA GLY A 87 1.05 -11.20 -0.42
C GLY A 87 1.53 -10.58 -1.73
N THR A 88 0.69 -9.79 -2.42
CA THR A 88 1.12 -8.92 -3.51
C THR A 88 1.44 -7.51 -2.98
N PRO A 89 2.40 -6.78 -3.57
CA PRO A 89 2.66 -5.39 -3.22
C PRO A 89 1.39 -4.54 -3.33
N ILE A 90 1.21 -3.62 -2.38
CA ILE A 90 0.19 -2.58 -2.51
C ILE A 90 0.62 -1.63 -3.63
N ASP A 91 -0.27 -1.37 -4.58
CA ASP A 91 -0.09 -0.50 -5.74
C ASP A 91 -1.20 0.56 -5.79
N VAL A 92 -1.00 1.62 -6.57
CA VAL A 92 -1.99 2.68 -6.76
C VAL A 92 -2.57 2.61 -8.19
N GLU A 93 -3.78 2.08 -8.37
CA GLU A 93 -4.51 2.13 -9.63
C GLU A 93 -4.81 3.57 -10.04
N GLY A 94 -4.41 3.94 -11.26
CA GLY A 94 -4.43 5.32 -11.76
C GLY A 94 -3.05 6.00 -11.75
N TYR A 95 -2.03 5.39 -11.14
CA TYR A 95 -0.63 5.80 -11.26
C TYR A 95 0.22 4.59 -11.66
N THR A 96 0.13 4.16 -12.92
CA THR A 96 0.98 3.10 -13.47
C THR A 96 2.43 3.56 -13.49
N VAL A 97 3.16 3.25 -12.42
CA VAL A 97 4.57 2.90 -12.54
C VAL A 97 4.78 1.71 -11.63
N ALA A 98 4.64 0.53 -12.23
CA ALA A 98 4.95 -0.75 -11.61
C ALA A 98 6.30 -0.68 -10.89
N ALA A 99 6.40 -1.34 -9.74
CA ALA A 99 7.62 -1.39 -8.94
C ALA A 99 8.84 -1.76 -9.81
N GLY A 100 9.77 -0.80 -9.97
CA GLY A 100 10.96 -0.91 -10.83
C GLY A 100 10.94 -0.04 -12.10
N ALA A 101 9.89 0.73 -12.37
CA ALA A 101 9.79 1.54 -13.59
C ALA A 101 10.24 3.00 -13.38
N THR A 102 11.21 3.47 -14.18
CA THR A 102 11.42 4.91 -14.48
C THR A 102 10.76 5.14 -15.83
N VAL A 103 9.70 5.94 -15.95
CA VAL A 103 8.99 6.04 -17.24
C VAL A 103 8.98 7.47 -17.76
N SER A 104 10.15 7.90 -18.23
CA SER A 104 10.19 8.59 -19.51
C SER A 104 10.31 7.49 -20.57
N ARG A 105 9.30 7.32 -21.45
CA ARG A 105 9.42 6.32 -22.53
C ARG A 105 10.34 6.90 -23.59
N LYS A 106 11.63 6.61 -23.47
CA LYS A 106 12.64 7.00 -24.44
C LYS A 106 12.57 6.08 -25.66
N VAL A 107 12.21 6.63 -26.81
CA VAL A 107 12.43 6.00 -28.11
C VAL A 107 13.71 6.59 -28.68
N ALA A 108 14.67 5.74 -29.03
CA ALA A 108 15.91 6.14 -29.68
C ALA A 108 16.01 5.43 -31.03
N VAL A 109 16.11 6.21 -32.12
CA VAL A 109 16.17 5.68 -33.49
C VAL A 109 17.32 6.34 -34.24
N THR A 110 18.06 5.54 -34.99
CA THR A 110 19.03 6.08 -35.97
C THR A 110 18.32 6.30 -37.30
N VAL A 111 18.41 7.51 -37.83
CA VAL A 111 17.86 7.90 -39.13
C VAL A 111 19.03 8.26 -40.04
N THR A 112 19.18 7.57 -41.16
CA THR A 112 20.22 7.87 -42.16
C THR A 112 19.73 8.88 -43.19
N ASP A 113 20.67 9.55 -43.83
CA ASP A 113 20.43 10.50 -44.92
C ASP A 113 19.45 11.62 -44.52
N MET A 114 19.61 12.12 -43.30
CA MET A 114 19.00 13.37 -42.82
C MET A 114 19.69 14.56 -43.50
N GLY A 115 18.96 15.64 -43.79
CA GLY A 115 19.50 16.81 -44.50
C GLY A 115 18.84 17.03 -45.86
N GLY A 116 19.38 17.96 -46.66
CA GLY A 116 18.92 18.24 -48.02
C GLY A 116 17.48 18.78 -48.13
N GLY A 117 16.83 19.15 -47.01
CA GLY A 117 15.43 19.59 -46.99
C GLY A 117 14.41 18.47 -47.10
N VAL A 118 14.84 17.20 -46.95
CA VAL A 118 13.93 16.04 -47.00
C VAL A 118 13.34 15.76 -45.62
N THR A 119 12.03 15.52 -45.57
CA THR A 119 11.34 15.08 -44.35
C THR A 119 11.49 13.58 -44.13
N LYS A 120 11.86 13.17 -42.92
CA LYS A 120 11.94 11.76 -42.48
C LYS A 120 10.91 11.50 -41.37
N SER A 121 10.29 10.33 -41.40
CA SER A 121 9.36 9.86 -40.35
C SER A 121 10.09 8.95 -39.36
N VAL A 122 9.82 9.16 -38.07
CA VAL A 122 10.32 8.38 -36.94
C VAL A 122 9.13 7.91 -36.10
N PRO A 123 8.63 6.69 -36.34
CA PRO A 123 7.49 6.15 -35.61
C PRO A 123 7.77 6.01 -34.11
N HIS A 124 6.77 6.28 -33.27
CA HIS A 124 6.86 6.06 -31.82
C HIS A 124 5.56 5.50 -31.23
N PRO A 125 5.62 4.59 -30.23
CA PRO A 125 4.44 3.94 -29.65
C PRO A 125 3.87 4.70 -28.43
N LEU A 126 4.08 6.02 -28.34
CA LEU A 126 3.78 6.79 -27.13
C LEU A 126 2.32 7.24 -27.03
N GLY A 127 1.58 7.29 -28.15
CA GLY A 127 0.15 7.61 -28.16
C GLY A 127 -0.21 9.06 -27.83
N THR A 128 0.78 9.91 -27.53
CA THR A 128 0.61 11.33 -27.18
C THR A 128 1.43 12.24 -28.10
N LYS A 129 1.06 13.53 -28.15
CA LYS A 129 1.82 14.59 -28.82
C LYS A 129 2.68 15.41 -27.85
N ASP A 130 2.50 15.23 -26.55
CA ASP A 130 3.25 15.93 -25.51
C ASP A 130 4.64 15.30 -25.37
N LEU A 131 5.48 15.54 -26.38
CA LEU A 131 6.76 14.90 -26.54
C LEU A 131 7.89 15.92 -26.52
N ILE A 132 9.02 15.51 -25.94
CA ILE A 132 10.31 16.16 -26.13
C ILE A 132 11.07 15.38 -27.19
N VAL A 133 11.39 16.03 -28.30
CA VAL A 133 12.18 15.46 -29.39
C VAL A 133 13.55 16.14 -29.42
N ARG A 134 14.63 15.35 -29.41
CA ARG A 134 15.99 15.84 -29.62
C ARG A 134 16.66 15.05 -30.73
N VAL A 135 17.42 15.73 -31.58
CA VAL A 135 18.11 15.12 -32.71
C VAL A 135 19.59 15.42 -32.59
N TYR A 136 20.41 14.39 -32.62
CA TYR A 136 21.86 14.51 -32.55
C TYR A 136 22.49 13.98 -33.84
N ASP A 137 23.55 14.60 -34.33
CA ASP A 137 24.41 13.98 -35.35
C ASP A 137 25.02 12.70 -34.77
N ALA A 138 24.92 11.58 -35.48
CA ALA A 138 25.36 10.28 -34.98
C ALA A 138 26.88 10.13 -34.95
N THR A 139 27.62 11.04 -35.59
CA THR A 139 29.08 11.04 -35.67
C THR A 139 29.68 12.03 -34.67
N THR A 140 29.14 13.25 -34.59
CA THR A 140 29.70 14.31 -33.74
C THR A 140 29.03 14.43 -32.38
N ASP A 141 27.88 13.76 -32.17
CA ASP A 141 27.02 13.89 -30.99
C ASP A 141 26.50 15.32 -30.73
N GLU A 142 26.64 16.23 -31.70
CA GLU A 142 26.12 17.59 -31.62
C GLU A 142 24.61 17.61 -31.87
N GLU A 143 23.88 18.47 -31.13
CA GLU A 143 22.45 18.63 -31.31
C GLU A 143 22.16 19.40 -32.60
N ILE A 144 21.29 18.82 -33.44
CA ILE A 144 20.91 19.38 -34.73
C ILE A 144 19.51 19.96 -34.64
N TYR A 145 19.41 21.24 -34.98
CA TYR A 145 18.11 21.89 -35.14
C TYR A 145 17.43 21.40 -36.41
N CYS A 146 16.21 20.92 -36.25
CA CYS A 146 15.35 20.47 -37.33
C CYS A 146 13.94 20.99 -37.10
N ASP A 147 13.19 21.10 -38.20
CA ASP A 147 11.76 21.32 -38.09
C ASP A 147 11.10 20.02 -37.64
N VAL A 148 10.42 20.06 -36.49
CA VAL A 148 9.78 18.91 -35.87
C VAL A 148 8.27 19.05 -35.98
N GLN A 149 7.61 18.03 -36.52
CA GLN A 149 6.17 17.88 -36.48
C GLN A 149 5.80 16.60 -35.74
N VAL A 150 5.09 16.72 -34.62
CA VAL A 150 4.73 15.60 -33.76
C VAL A 150 3.28 15.17 -34.00
N THR A 151 3.08 13.87 -34.16
CA THR A 151 1.76 13.24 -34.15
C THR A 151 1.66 12.26 -32.98
N THR A 152 0.53 11.58 -32.82
CA THR A 152 0.36 10.60 -31.72
C THR A 152 1.15 9.30 -31.93
N THR A 153 1.68 9.05 -33.13
CA THR A 153 2.34 7.79 -33.51
C THR A 153 3.64 7.96 -34.30
N ASP A 154 3.99 9.19 -34.67
CA ASP A 154 5.12 9.49 -35.54
C ASP A 154 5.65 10.91 -35.28
N VAL A 155 6.97 11.06 -35.38
CA VAL A 155 7.65 12.35 -35.40
C VAL A 155 8.27 12.55 -36.77
N LYS A 156 7.90 13.64 -37.44
CA LYS A 156 8.49 14.04 -38.72
C LYS A 156 9.56 15.08 -38.51
N LEU A 157 10.74 14.82 -39.07
CA LEU A 157 11.93 15.66 -38.94
C LEU A 157 12.36 16.16 -40.30
N THR A 158 12.57 17.46 -40.45
CA THR A 158 13.15 18.05 -41.66
C THR A 158 14.39 18.84 -41.28
N ALA A 159 15.53 18.47 -41.86
CA ALA A 159 16.81 19.16 -41.68
C ALA A 159 17.33 19.65 -43.04
N THR A 160 17.99 20.80 -43.05
CA THR A 160 18.65 21.36 -44.24
C THR A 160 20.17 21.15 -44.15
N GLY A 161 20.89 21.37 -45.26
CA GLY A 161 22.35 21.18 -45.32
C GLY A 161 22.77 19.85 -45.95
N SER A 162 24.04 19.47 -45.76
CA SER A 162 24.60 18.21 -46.25
C SER A 162 23.92 17.00 -45.60
N LEU A 163 23.97 15.85 -46.27
CA LEU A 163 23.42 14.61 -45.71
C LEU A 163 24.26 14.11 -44.52
N PHE A 164 23.60 13.65 -43.46
CA PHE A 164 24.20 13.08 -42.26
C PHE A 164 23.33 11.95 -41.70
N SER A 165 23.87 11.17 -40.76
CA SER A 165 23.09 10.21 -39.98
C SER A 165 22.78 10.81 -38.62
N ALA A 166 21.55 10.65 -38.13
CA ALA A 166 21.10 11.24 -36.89
C ALA A 166 20.66 10.18 -35.87
N ARG A 167 20.92 10.44 -34.59
CA ARG A 167 20.28 9.76 -33.45
C ARG A 167 19.13 10.63 -32.94
N VAL A 168 17.91 10.15 -33.10
CA VAL A 168 16.68 10.82 -32.69
C VAL A 168 16.23 10.25 -31.35
N ILE A 169 16.01 11.12 -30.36
CA ILE A 169 15.51 10.79 -29.04
C ILE A 169 14.12 11.41 -28.87
N ILE A 170 13.11 10.58 -28.63
CA ILE A 170 11.73 11.00 -28.36
C ILE A 170 11.40 10.57 -26.93
N MET A 171 10.91 11.50 -26.12
CA MET A 171 10.50 11.26 -24.74
C MET A 171 9.08 11.76 -24.52
N GLY A 172 8.28 10.97 -23.81
CA GLY A 172 6.92 11.28 -23.38
C GLY A 172 6.47 10.33 -22.28
#